data_AF-A0A9P0KWD3-F1
#
_entry.id   AF-A0A9P0KWD3-F1
#
_cell.length_a   1.000
_cell.length_b   1.000
_cell.length_c   1.000
_cell.angle_alpha   90.00
_cell.angle_beta   90.00
_cell.angle_gamma   90.00
#
_symmetry.space_group_name_H-M   'P 1'
#
loop_
_entity.id
_entity.type
_entity.pdbx_description
1 polymer ?
#
loop_
_entity_poly.entity_id
_entity_poly.type
_entity_poly.pdbx_seq_one_letter_code
_entity_poly.pdbx_strand_id
1 'polypeptide(L)'
;MPRSKLNVKRPPVNSTALENAVKAVLDPENISLREACKIFGVKLTTLSRHLSRFRKSESQTFEYKPRLDNKKVFTDYEENCLLLYIKKVAKMNYGLTKKSFPILTERKSSTDTVNLLPEDVVPYPKAKPRKATNKGRKRGKTMIATDTPEKERLKNEKKVSFKRRINIEETNEQNKDKSKKLKVRRQKKNQQRKQVQYSSSEEEDDIVHLVETDDEDSNDEECLFCNESFKNDIHGEQ
;
A
#
# COMPACT_ATOMS: atom_id res chain seq x y z
N MET A 1 4.57 15.90 2.20
CA MET A 1 4.06 16.32 0.88
C MET A 1 2.85 15.48 0.53
N PRO A 2 1.72 16.09 0.10
CA PRO A 2 0.58 15.34 -0.41
C PRO A 2 1.01 14.52 -1.63
N ARG A 3 0.49 13.29 -1.76
CA ARG A 3 0.85 12.40 -2.87
C ARG A 3 0.22 12.85 -4.20
N SER A 4 -0.86 13.62 -4.15
CA SER A 4 -1.50 14.22 -5.32
C SER A 4 -0.99 15.65 -5.52
N LYS A 5 -0.79 16.05 -6.78
CA LYS A 5 -0.41 17.43 -7.15
C LYS A 5 -1.47 18.46 -6.74
N LEU A 6 -2.73 18.03 -6.69
CA LEU A 6 -3.89 18.85 -6.33
C LEU A 6 -4.10 19.00 -4.81
N ASN A 7 -3.15 18.53 -3.98
CA ASN A 7 -3.25 18.58 -2.50
C ASN A 7 -4.50 17.90 -1.91
N VAL A 8 -5.14 17.02 -2.68
CA VAL A 8 -6.32 16.25 -2.26
C VAL A 8 -5.88 15.17 -1.27
N LYS A 9 -6.39 15.25 -0.03
CA LYS A 9 -6.17 14.25 1.01
C LYS A 9 -6.98 12.99 0.70
N ARG A 10 -6.49 11.84 1.13
CA ARG A 10 -7.25 10.58 1.03
C ARG A 10 -8.44 10.65 1.99
N PRO A 11 -9.63 10.16 1.60
CA PRO A 11 -10.72 10.03 2.54
C PRO A 11 -10.34 9.08 3.68
N PRO A 12 -10.84 9.32 4.90
CA PRO A 12 -10.66 8.39 6.01
C PRO A 12 -11.32 7.05 5.68
N VAL A 13 -10.83 5.98 6.32
CA VAL A 13 -11.44 4.66 6.19
C VAL A 13 -12.78 4.68 6.94
N ASN A 14 -13.85 4.26 6.27
CA ASN A 14 -15.15 4.11 6.92
C ASN A 14 -15.16 2.80 7.75
N SER A 15 -15.13 2.93 9.07
CA SER A 15 -15.01 1.80 10.01
C SER A 15 -16.20 0.84 9.91
N THR A 16 -17.42 1.39 9.92
CA THR A 16 -18.66 0.62 9.94
C THR A 16 -18.86 -0.16 8.65
N ALA A 17 -18.63 0.49 7.50
CA ALA A 17 -18.70 -0.16 6.19
C ALA A 17 -17.69 -1.30 6.06
N LEU A 18 -16.48 -1.15 6.63
CA LEU A 18 -15.46 -2.20 6.62
C LEU A 18 -15.84 -3.38 7.52
N GLU A 19 -16.38 -3.11 8.70
CA GLU A 19 -16.84 -4.16 9.62
C GLU A 19 -17.99 -4.97 9.03
N ASN A 20 -18.99 -4.28 8.45
CA ASN A 20 -20.11 -4.94 7.79
C ASN A 20 -19.65 -5.76 6.58
N ALA A 21 -18.72 -5.24 5.77
CA ALA A 21 -18.15 -5.97 4.64
C ALA A 21 -17.38 -7.22 5.07
N VAL A 22 -16.71 -7.21 6.23
CA VAL A 22 -16.02 -8.40 6.75
C VAL A 22 -17.03 -9.42 7.28
N LYS A 23 -18.06 -8.99 8.01
CA LYS A 23 -19.14 -9.86 8.50
C LYS A 23 -19.84 -10.57 7.34
N ALA A 24 -20.29 -9.81 6.33
CA ALA A 24 -20.97 -10.35 5.15
C ALA A 24 -20.17 -11.41 4.37
N VAL A 25 -18.82 -11.35 4.43
CA VAL A 25 -17.93 -12.35 3.79
C VAL A 25 -17.67 -13.57 4.68
N LEU A 26 -17.86 -13.44 5.99
CA LEU A 26 -17.73 -14.53 6.96
C LEU A 26 -19.05 -15.28 7.15
N ASP A 27 -20.18 -14.61 6.91
CA ASP A 27 -21.51 -15.17 7.00
C ASP A 27 -21.71 -16.30 5.96
N PRO A 28 -22.53 -17.32 6.28
CA PRO A 28 -22.69 -18.52 5.45
C PRO A 28 -23.37 -18.29 4.10
N GLU A 29 -24.00 -17.12 3.89
CA GLU A 29 -24.62 -16.74 2.61
C GLU A 29 -23.59 -16.51 1.47
N ASN A 30 -22.29 -16.70 1.74
CA ASN A 30 -21.21 -16.80 0.75
C ASN A 30 -21.19 -15.65 -0.28
N ILE A 31 -21.31 -14.41 0.19
CA ILE A 31 -21.08 -13.25 -0.69
C ILE A 31 -19.60 -13.21 -1.08
N SER A 32 -19.34 -13.09 -2.38
CA SER A 32 -17.96 -13.02 -2.87
C SER A 32 -17.25 -11.75 -2.39
N LEU A 33 -15.93 -11.85 -2.20
CA LEU A 33 -15.07 -10.71 -1.81
C LEU A 33 -15.30 -9.45 -2.68
N ARG A 34 -15.52 -9.64 -3.99
CA ARG A 34 -15.73 -8.53 -4.93
C ARG A 34 -17.13 -7.93 -4.80
N GLU A 35 -18.13 -8.75 -4.54
CA GLU A 35 -19.51 -8.33 -4.39
C GLU A 35 -19.71 -7.56 -3.08
N ALA A 36 -19.16 -8.05 -1.97
CA ALA A 36 -19.10 -7.30 -0.72
C ALA A 36 -18.43 -5.92 -0.91
N CYS A 37 -17.36 -5.86 -1.70
CA CYS A 37 -16.72 -4.56 -2.01
C CYS A 37 -17.64 -3.60 -2.77
N LYS A 38 -18.46 -4.11 -3.70
CA LYS A 38 -19.43 -3.30 -4.45
C LYS A 38 -20.55 -2.80 -3.53
N ILE A 39 -21.12 -3.68 -2.71
CA ILE A 39 -22.24 -3.37 -1.80
C ILE A 39 -21.84 -2.33 -0.77
N PHE A 40 -20.70 -2.52 -0.10
CA PHE A 40 -20.27 -1.66 1.01
C PHE A 40 -19.35 -0.50 0.60
N GLY A 41 -18.99 -0.39 -0.69
CA GLY A 41 -18.14 0.70 -1.20
C GLY A 41 -16.70 0.67 -0.67
N VAL A 42 -16.20 -0.52 -0.31
CA VAL A 42 -14.85 -0.71 0.24
C VAL A 42 -13.90 -1.18 -0.86
N LYS A 43 -12.67 -0.65 -0.89
CA LYS A 43 -11.64 -1.14 -1.83
C LYS A 43 -11.26 -2.59 -1.54
N LEU A 44 -11.19 -3.41 -2.59
CA LEU A 44 -10.81 -4.83 -2.53
C LEU A 44 -9.52 -5.10 -1.75
N THR A 45 -8.50 -4.28 -1.99
CA THR A 45 -7.20 -4.40 -1.31
C THR A 45 -7.29 -4.13 0.19
N THR A 46 -8.19 -3.25 0.61
CA THR A 46 -8.46 -2.98 2.03
C THR A 46 -9.15 -4.18 2.66
N LEU A 47 -10.26 -4.65 2.08
CA LEU A 47 -11.03 -5.77 2.61
C LEU A 47 -10.18 -7.04 2.70
N SER A 48 -9.49 -7.40 1.62
CA SER A 48 -8.59 -8.56 1.56
C SER A 48 -7.49 -8.50 2.63
N ARG A 49 -6.87 -7.34 2.85
CA ARG A 49 -5.85 -7.16 3.90
C ARG A 49 -6.42 -7.39 5.30
N HIS A 50 -7.64 -6.91 5.56
CA HIS A 50 -8.27 -7.04 6.87
C HIS A 50 -8.74 -8.48 7.14
N LEU A 51 -9.35 -9.15 6.16
CA LEU A 51 -9.67 -10.58 6.24
C LEU A 51 -8.43 -11.45 6.45
N SER A 52 -7.33 -11.17 5.74
CA SER A 52 -6.07 -11.91 5.91
C SER A 52 -5.46 -11.74 7.30
N ARG A 53 -5.74 -10.62 7.99
CA ARG A 53 -5.29 -10.40 9.37
C ARG A 53 -6.24 -11.02 10.38
N PHE A 54 -7.53 -10.94 10.13
CA PHE A 54 -8.57 -11.55 10.96
C PHE A 54 -8.42 -13.08 11.03
N ARG A 55 -8.22 -13.73 9.87
CA ARG A 55 -7.92 -15.17 9.81
C ARG A 55 -6.66 -15.58 10.56
N LYS A 56 -5.77 -14.64 10.89
CA LYS A 56 -4.55 -14.90 11.68
C LYS A 56 -4.73 -14.63 13.17
N SER A 57 -5.70 -13.80 13.56
CA SER A 57 -5.89 -13.38 14.96
C SER A 57 -6.85 -14.28 15.73
N GLU A 58 -7.40 -15.32 15.08
CA GLU A 58 -8.35 -16.32 15.65
C GLU A 58 -9.48 -15.69 16.48
N SER A 59 -9.80 -14.42 16.23
CA SER A 59 -10.78 -13.67 16.99
C SER A 59 -12.18 -14.04 16.47
N GLN A 60 -13.15 -14.19 17.36
CA GLN A 60 -14.51 -14.54 16.95
C GLN A 60 -15.23 -13.38 16.25
N THR A 61 -14.89 -12.14 16.61
CA THR A 61 -15.50 -10.92 16.07
C THR A 61 -14.45 -10.02 15.45
N PHE A 62 -14.78 -9.45 14.29
CA PHE A 62 -13.93 -8.46 13.62
C PHE A 62 -14.30 -7.05 14.10
N GLU A 63 -13.33 -6.34 14.68
CA GLU A 63 -13.44 -4.94 15.08
C GLU A 63 -12.32 -4.13 14.42
N TYR A 64 -12.66 -3.01 13.76
CA TYR A 64 -11.65 -2.17 13.13
C TYR A 64 -11.02 -1.21 14.15
N LYS A 65 -9.80 -1.51 14.58
CA LYS A 65 -8.98 -0.61 15.41
C LYS A 65 -7.85 0.03 14.59
N PRO A 66 -7.83 1.37 14.43
CA PRO A 66 -6.66 2.03 13.87
C PRO A 66 -5.48 1.87 14.83
N ARG A 67 -4.29 1.55 14.31
CA ARG A 67 -3.06 1.47 15.10
C ARG A 67 -2.55 2.86 15.43
N LEU A 68 -3.11 3.47 16.47
CA LEU A 68 -2.70 4.76 16.99
C LEU A 68 -1.60 4.63 18.07
N ASP A 69 -1.48 3.44 18.68
CA ASP A 69 -0.59 3.18 19.82
C ASP A 69 0.88 3.46 19.51
N ASN A 70 1.32 3.21 18.27
CA ASN A 70 2.70 3.45 17.84
C ASN A 70 3.12 4.93 17.90
N LYS A 71 2.18 5.86 18.09
CA LYS A 71 2.44 7.31 18.18
C LYS A 71 2.06 7.90 19.53
N LYS A 72 1.60 7.09 20.49
CA LYS A 72 1.32 7.56 21.85
C LYS A 72 2.66 7.93 22.52
N VAL A 73 2.76 9.16 22.99
CA VAL A 73 3.92 9.67 23.75
C VAL A 73 3.68 9.52 25.25
N PHE A 74 2.44 9.73 25.67
CA PHE A 74 2.01 9.63 27.05
C PHE A 74 1.19 8.36 27.26
N THR A 75 1.25 7.84 28.48
CA THR A 75 0.31 6.82 28.95
C THR A 75 -1.08 7.44 29.14
N ASP A 76 -2.14 6.61 29.10
CA ASP A 76 -3.51 7.10 29.28
C ASP A 76 -3.69 7.81 30.64
N TYR A 77 -2.92 7.40 31.66
CA TYR A 77 -2.89 8.08 32.96
C TYR A 77 -2.25 9.48 32.88
N GLU A 78 -1.08 9.59 32.25
CA GLU A 78 -0.39 10.88 32.07
C GLU A 78 -1.21 11.86 31.22
N GLU A 79 -1.86 11.37 30.15
CA GLU A 79 -2.78 12.18 29.34
C GLU A 79 -3.93 12.74 30.18
N ASN A 80 -4.51 11.91 31.06
CA ASN A 80 -5.56 12.35 31.98
C ASN A 80 -5.03 13.37 33.00
N CYS A 81 -3.85 13.16 33.58
CA CYS A 81 -3.22 14.13 34.48
C CYS A 81 -2.97 15.47 33.77
N LEU A 82 -2.45 15.44 32.54
CA LEU A 82 -2.22 16.63 31.73
C LEU A 82 -3.53 17.35 31.40
N LEU A 83 -4.58 16.61 31.05
CA LEU A 83 -5.91 17.14 30.77
C LEU A 83 -6.51 17.84 32.01
N LEU A 84 -6.41 17.21 33.19
CA LEU A 84 -6.84 17.80 34.45
C LEU A 84 -6.06 19.07 34.78
N TYR A 85 -4.75 19.07 34.58
CA TYR A 85 -3.91 20.25 34.75
C TYR A 85 -4.32 21.38 33.81
N ILE A 86 -4.50 21.11 32.51
CA ILE A 86 -4.93 22.10 31.52
C ILE A 86 -6.31 22.66 31.88
N LYS A 87 -7.26 21.82 32.31
CA LYS A 87 -8.57 22.26 32.80
C LYS A 87 -8.45 23.17 34.03
N LYS A 88 -7.57 22.84 34.98
CA LYS A 88 -7.30 23.66 36.16
C LYS A 88 -6.75 25.02 35.77
N VAL A 89 -5.73 25.05 34.90
CA VAL A 89 -5.13 26.28 34.38
C VAL A 89 -6.14 27.11 33.58
N ALA A 90 -6.98 26.49 32.76
CA ALA A 90 -8.02 27.19 31.99
C ALA A 90 -9.03 27.89 32.90
N LYS A 91 -9.41 27.26 34.02
CA LYS A 91 -10.28 27.89 35.03
C LYS A 91 -9.59 29.06 35.76
N MET A 92 -8.29 28.95 36.02
CA MET A 92 -7.51 30.01 36.68
C MET A 92 -7.20 31.20 35.77
N ASN A 93 -7.15 30.98 34.45
CA ASN A 93 -6.62 31.96 33.50
C ASN A 93 -7.68 32.82 32.78
N TYR A 94 -8.94 32.81 33.24
CA TYR A 94 -10.02 33.75 32.85
C TYR A 94 -10.02 34.21 31.37
N GLY A 95 -9.84 33.30 30.40
CA GLY A 95 -9.91 33.64 28.97
C GLY A 95 -8.61 34.13 28.31
N LEU A 96 -7.45 33.98 28.95
CA LEU A 96 -6.16 34.22 28.30
C LEU A 96 -5.95 33.24 27.13
N THR A 97 -5.78 33.78 25.93
CA THR A 97 -5.58 33.00 24.70
C THR A 97 -4.14 32.49 24.58
N LYS A 98 -3.89 31.49 23.72
CA LYS A 98 -2.55 30.90 23.50
C LYS A 98 -1.45 31.92 23.16
N LYS A 99 -1.83 33.12 22.68
CA LYS A 99 -0.92 34.23 22.37
C LYS A 99 -0.45 35.00 23.60
N SER A 100 -1.25 35.07 24.66
CA SER A 100 -0.92 35.83 25.88
C SER A 100 -0.21 35.00 26.94
N PHE A 101 -0.18 33.66 26.79
CA PHE A 101 0.47 32.76 27.74
C PHE A 101 2.00 32.97 27.85
N PRO A 102 2.77 33.12 26.74
CA PRO A 102 4.22 33.35 26.83
C PRO A 102 4.58 34.68 27.52
N ILE A 103 3.76 35.72 27.31
CA ILE A 103 3.99 37.08 27.82
C ILE A 103 3.80 37.14 29.35
N LEU A 104 2.95 36.29 29.92
CA LEU A 104 2.67 36.26 31.36
C LEU A 104 3.63 35.39 32.16
N THR A 105 4.23 34.36 31.55
CA THR A 105 5.23 33.51 32.21
C THR A 105 6.57 34.24 32.41
N GLU A 106 6.87 35.26 31.62
CA GLU A 106 8.07 36.11 31.80
C GLU A 106 7.97 37.10 32.97
N ARG A 107 6.76 37.40 33.49
CA ARG A 107 6.57 38.37 34.59
C ARG A 107 6.39 37.76 35.98
N LYS A 108 6.32 36.43 36.12
CA LYS A 108 6.13 35.76 37.42
C LYS A 108 7.41 35.10 37.96
N SER A 109 8.57 35.74 37.77
CA SER A 109 9.87 35.28 38.29
C SER A 109 10.23 35.89 39.67
N SER A 110 9.26 36.05 40.58
CA SER A 110 9.51 36.63 41.92
C SER A 110 8.94 35.82 43.08
N THR A 111 8.68 34.53 42.89
CA THR A 111 8.54 33.61 44.02
C THR A 111 9.68 32.61 43.92
N ASP A 112 10.49 32.53 44.97
CA ASP A 112 11.64 31.64 45.16
C ASP A 112 11.23 30.17 45.18
N THR A 113 10.71 29.69 44.06
CA THR A 113 10.56 28.28 43.77
C THR A 113 11.63 27.94 42.77
N VAL A 114 12.58 27.09 43.19
CA VAL A 114 13.68 26.60 42.35
C VAL A 114 13.08 26.05 41.05
N ASN A 115 13.21 26.81 39.97
CA ASN A 115 12.80 26.40 38.64
C ASN A 115 13.79 25.35 38.15
N LEU A 116 13.62 24.11 38.59
CA LEU A 116 14.25 22.96 37.97
C LEU A 116 13.68 22.87 36.55
N LEU A 117 14.53 23.09 35.53
CA LEU A 117 14.09 22.78 34.18
C LEU A 117 13.90 21.25 34.09
N PRO A 118 12.90 20.76 33.33
CA PRO A 118 12.75 19.33 33.08
C PRO A 118 14.04 18.66 32.57
N GLU A 119 14.91 19.44 31.94
CA GLU A 119 16.23 19.06 31.44
C GLU A 119 17.25 18.76 32.56
N ASP A 120 17.08 19.35 33.74
CA ASP A 120 17.91 19.12 34.94
C ASP A 120 17.50 17.84 35.70
N VAL A 121 16.23 17.45 35.59
CA VAL A 121 15.69 16.25 36.25
C VAL A 121 15.87 15.00 35.39
N VAL A 122 15.76 15.13 34.06
CA VAL A 122 15.95 14.02 33.12
C VAL A 122 16.73 14.52 31.90
N PRO A 123 18.07 14.40 31.89
CA PRO A 123 18.84 14.77 30.71
C PRO A 123 18.39 13.93 29.52
N TYR A 124 18.15 14.58 28.38
CA TYR A 124 17.70 13.88 27.17
C TYR A 124 18.68 12.75 26.83
N PRO A 125 18.18 11.57 26.42
CA PRO A 125 19.05 10.48 26.00
C PRO A 125 19.89 10.95 24.80
N LYS A 126 21.21 11.10 25.01
CA LYS A 126 22.14 11.48 23.95
C LYS A 126 22.05 10.44 22.84
N ALA A 127 21.92 10.90 21.60
CA ALA A 127 21.90 10.00 20.46
C ALA A 127 23.15 9.12 20.47
N LYS A 128 22.96 7.82 20.25
CA LYS A 128 24.09 6.88 20.13
C LYS A 128 25.04 7.37 19.01
N PRO A 129 26.35 7.14 19.14
CA PRO A 129 27.30 7.44 18.07
C PRO A 129 26.79 6.89 16.74
N ARG A 130 26.77 7.74 15.70
CA ARG A 130 26.36 7.30 14.36
C ARG A 130 27.28 6.16 13.95
N LYS A 131 26.71 5.03 13.56
CA LYS A 131 27.48 3.92 13.00
C LYS A 131 28.26 4.47 11.79
N ALA A 132 29.59 4.42 11.84
CA ALA A 132 30.46 4.71 10.71
C ALA A 132 30.24 3.62 9.66
N THR A 133 29.17 3.75 8.89
CA THR A 133 28.92 2.84 7.78
C THR A 133 29.63 3.42 6.57
N ASN A 134 30.70 2.76 6.12
CA ASN A 134 31.32 3.01 4.81
C ASN A 134 30.40 2.62 3.64
N LYS A 135 29.10 2.41 3.91
CA LYS A 135 28.00 2.18 2.95
C LYS A 135 27.41 3.48 2.40
N GLY A 136 28.06 4.62 2.62
CA GLY A 136 27.82 5.80 1.79
C GLY A 136 28.07 5.48 0.32
N ARG A 137 27.38 6.18 -0.58
CA ARG A 137 27.68 6.12 -2.02
C ARG A 137 29.16 6.45 -2.20
N LYS A 138 29.92 5.56 -2.85
CA LYS A 138 31.31 5.85 -3.21
C LYS A 138 31.34 7.18 -3.95
N ARG A 139 32.11 8.15 -3.46
CA ARG A 139 32.27 9.44 -4.14
C ARG A 139 32.81 9.13 -5.54
N GLY A 140 32.10 9.60 -6.57
CA GLY A 140 32.55 9.44 -7.94
C GLY A 140 33.88 10.16 -8.12
N LYS A 141 34.77 9.61 -8.93
CA LYS A 141 35.98 10.33 -9.35
C LYS A 141 35.54 11.53 -10.19
N THR A 142 36.13 12.70 -9.95
CA THR A 142 35.92 13.88 -10.79
C THR A 142 36.46 13.60 -12.19
N MET A 143 35.62 13.74 -13.21
CA MET A 143 36.00 13.54 -14.60
C MET A 143 36.82 14.75 -15.06
N ILE A 144 38.14 14.60 -15.18
CA ILE A 144 39.00 15.59 -15.83
C ILE A 144 38.95 15.29 -17.33
N ALA A 145 38.36 16.20 -18.10
CA ALA A 145 38.13 16.05 -19.54
C ALA A 145 39.41 16.37 -20.36
N THR A 146 40.50 15.66 -20.10
CA THR A 146 41.69 15.67 -20.94
C THR A 146 42.02 14.24 -21.38
N ASP A 147 42.63 14.12 -22.56
CA ASP A 147 43.02 12.85 -23.19
C ASP A 147 44.06 12.11 -22.34
N THR A 148 43.55 11.39 -21.35
CA THR A 148 44.30 10.49 -20.49
C THR A 148 43.99 9.04 -20.87
N PRO A 149 44.90 8.09 -20.60
CA PRO A 149 44.69 6.65 -20.80
C PRO A 149 43.44 6.09 -20.06
N GLU A 150 42.81 6.88 -19.19
CA GLU A 150 41.52 6.56 -18.56
C GLU A 150 40.35 6.56 -19.58
N LYS A 151 40.44 7.32 -20.67
CA LYS A 151 39.40 7.41 -21.72
C LYS A 151 39.23 6.08 -22.46
N GLU A 152 40.31 5.34 -22.68
CA GLU A 152 40.26 4.03 -23.33
C GLU A 152 39.69 2.96 -22.39
N ARG A 153 40.02 3.02 -21.10
CA ARG A 153 39.41 2.18 -20.06
C ARG A 153 37.90 2.39 -19.98
N LEU A 154 37.43 3.64 -19.97
CA LEU A 154 36.00 3.97 -19.95
C LEU A 154 35.26 3.50 -21.21
N LYS A 155 35.87 3.60 -22.39
CA LYS A 155 35.29 3.07 -23.64
C LYS A 155 35.17 1.55 -23.59
N ASN A 156 36.19 0.85 -23.08
CA ASN A 156 36.17 -0.60 -22.96
C ASN A 156 35.15 -1.08 -21.91
N GLU A 157 35.04 -0.41 -20.76
CA GLU A 157 34.00 -0.71 -19.76
C GLU A 157 32.58 -0.49 -20.30
N LYS A 158 32.36 0.57 -21.09
CA LYS A 158 31.07 0.80 -21.77
C LYS A 158 30.76 -0.29 -22.79
N LYS A 159 31.74 -0.75 -23.57
CA LYS A 159 31.57 -1.88 -24.50
C LYS A 159 31.23 -3.19 -23.77
N VAL A 160 31.91 -3.48 -22.65
CA VAL A 160 31.65 -4.70 -21.84
C VAL A 160 30.27 -4.65 -21.20
N SER A 161 29.86 -3.52 -20.64
CA SER A 161 28.54 -3.37 -20.03
C SER A 161 27.40 -3.42 -21.05
N PHE A 162 27.60 -2.90 -22.26
CA PHE A 162 26.65 -3.01 -23.36
C PHE A 162 26.47 -4.47 -23.83
N LYS A 163 27.58 -5.20 -24.04
CA LYS A 163 27.53 -6.64 -24.38
C LYS A 163 26.82 -7.47 -23.32
N ARG A 164 27.03 -7.17 -22.03
CA ARG A 164 26.31 -7.85 -20.94
C ARG A 164 24.80 -7.59 -20.97
N ARG A 165 24.36 -6.39 -21.36
CA ARG A 165 22.91 -6.09 -21.48
C ARG A 165 22.27 -6.88 -22.62
N ILE A 166 22.91 -6.92 -23.78
CA ILE A 166 22.44 -7.69 -24.94
C ILE A 166 22.28 -9.18 -24.57
N ASN A 167 23.30 -9.80 -23.94
CA ASN A 167 23.20 -11.20 -23.54
C ASN A 167 22.10 -11.47 -22.49
N ILE A 168 21.81 -10.50 -21.61
CA ILE A 168 20.72 -10.62 -20.62
C ILE A 168 19.35 -10.50 -21.30
N GLU A 169 19.22 -9.63 -22.31
CA GLU A 169 18.00 -9.49 -23.09
C GLU A 169 17.72 -10.74 -23.93
N GLU A 170 18.73 -11.27 -24.62
CA GLU A 170 18.62 -12.53 -25.40
C GLU A 170 18.24 -13.74 -24.54
N THR A 171 18.83 -13.87 -23.34
CA THR A 171 18.50 -14.97 -22.41
C THR A 171 17.10 -14.84 -21.81
N ASN A 172 16.61 -13.61 -21.58
CA ASN A 172 15.25 -13.38 -21.10
C ASN A 172 14.19 -13.66 -22.17
N GLU A 173 14.51 -13.42 -23.44
CA GLU A 173 13.61 -13.69 -24.57
C GLU A 173 13.44 -15.20 -24.78
N GLN A 174 14.54 -15.97 -24.77
CA GLN A 174 14.49 -17.45 -24.84
C GLN A 174 13.76 -18.08 -23.64
N ASN A 175 13.83 -17.46 -22.46
CA ASN A 175 13.13 -17.95 -21.26
C ASN A 175 11.62 -17.65 -21.29
N LYS A 176 11.16 -16.59 -21.98
CA LYS A 176 9.72 -16.32 -22.17
C LYS A 176 9.03 -17.43 -22.97
N ASP A 177 9.68 -17.97 -24.00
CA ASP A 177 9.09 -19.02 -24.84
C ASP A 177 9.02 -20.38 -24.14
N LYS A 178 10.05 -20.71 -23.33
CA LYS A 178 10.02 -21.89 -22.45
C LYS A 178 8.90 -21.78 -21.40
N SER A 179 8.69 -20.58 -20.86
CA SER A 179 7.64 -20.31 -19.86
C SER A 179 6.23 -20.44 -20.44
N LYS A 180 6.01 -20.05 -21.70
CA LYS A 180 4.74 -20.23 -22.42
C LYS A 180 4.43 -21.72 -22.65
N LYS A 181 5.40 -22.51 -23.11
CA LYS A 181 5.26 -23.98 -23.31
C LYS A 181 4.93 -24.72 -22.00
N LEU A 182 5.52 -24.31 -20.87
CA LEU A 182 5.25 -24.92 -19.55
C LEU A 182 3.82 -24.62 -19.03
N LYS A 183 3.25 -23.44 -19.32
CA LYS A 183 1.88 -23.09 -18.91
C LYS A 183 0.82 -23.91 -19.65
N VAL A 184 0.98 -24.09 -20.96
CA VAL A 184 0.06 -24.90 -21.80
C VAL A 184 0.03 -26.37 -21.33
N ARG A 185 1.20 -26.92 -20.95
CA ARG A 185 1.31 -28.32 -20.47
C ARG A 185 0.66 -28.52 -19.09
N ARG A 186 0.67 -27.50 -18.23
CA ARG A 186 -0.02 -27.52 -16.92
C ARG A 186 -1.55 -27.48 -17.04
N GLN A 187 -2.08 -26.76 -18.03
CA GLN A 187 -3.53 -26.68 -18.29
C GLN A 187 -4.08 -28.03 -18.77
N LYS A 188 -3.40 -28.72 -19.70
CA LYS A 188 -3.80 -30.06 -20.16
C LYS A 188 -3.80 -31.12 -19.04
N LYS A 189 -2.84 -31.06 -18.11
CA LYS A 189 -2.76 -32.02 -16.98
C LYS A 189 -3.87 -31.82 -15.94
N ASN A 190 -4.44 -30.61 -15.84
CA ASN A 190 -5.56 -30.31 -14.95
C ASN A 190 -6.92 -30.74 -15.54
N GLN A 191 -7.08 -30.72 -16.88
CA GLN A 191 -8.28 -31.23 -17.54
C GLN A 191 -8.40 -32.76 -17.40
N GLN A 192 -7.29 -33.51 -17.54
CA GLN A 192 -7.31 -34.96 -17.38
C GLN A 192 -7.61 -35.41 -15.94
N ARG A 193 -7.27 -34.61 -14.92
CA ARG A 193 -7.62 -34.91 -13.53
C ARG A 193 -9.11 -34.72 -13.21
N LYS A 194 -9.84 -33.90 -13.99
CA LYS A 194 -11.28 -33.68 -13.80
C LYS A 194 -12.16 -34.83 -14.29
N GLN A 195 -11.66 -35.69 -15.17
CA GLN A 195 -12.43 -36.83 -15.71
C GLN A 195 -12.40 -38.10 -14.83
N VAL A 196 -11.51 -38.19 -13.83
CA VAL A 196 -11.35 -39.42 -13.02
C VAL A 196 -12.20 -39.39 -11.73
N GLN A 197 -12.88 -38.27 -11.43
CA GLN A 197 -13.59 -38.10 -10.16
C GLN A 197 -15.10 -38.38 -10.22
N TYR A 198 -15.63 -38.85 -11.35
CA TYR A 198 -17.07 -39.12 -11.54
C TYR A 198 -17.32 -40.57 -11.94
N SER A 199 -17.20 -41.48 -10.98
CA SER A 199 -17.82 -42.81 -11.05
C SER A 199 -17.98 -43.38 -9.64
N SER A 200 -18.91 -42.84 -8.85
CA SER A 200 -19.52 -43.56 -7.72
C SER A 200 -20.74 -42.78 -7.18
N SER A 201 -21.86 -43.49 -7.06
CA SER A 201 -23.09 -43.19 -6.30
C SER A 201 -24.20 -42.37 -6.97
N GLU A 202 -25.12 -43.12 -7.58
CA GLU A 202 -26.59 -43.15 -7.39
C GLU A 202 -27.40 -41.86 -7.11
N GLU A 203 -28.37 -41.66 -8.01
CA GLU A 203 -29.76 -41.18 -7.83
C GLU A 203 -30.17 -39.68 -7.98
N GLU A 204 -31.19 -39.54 -8.85
CA GLU A 204 -32.23 -38.51 -9.07
C GLU A 204 -31.91 -37.15 -9.74
N ASP A 205 -32.36 -37.08 -11.00
CA ASP A 205 -33.07 -36.00 -11.73
C ASP A 205 -32.88 -34.52 -11.34
N ASP A 206 -32.28 -33.76 -12.26
CA ASP A 206 -32.78 -32.42 -12.63
C ASP A 206 -32.25 -31.99 -14.01
N ILE A 207 -33.18 -31.83 -14.96
CA ILE A 207 -32.93 -31.36 -16.34
C ILE A 207 -32.63 -29.86 -16.29
N VAL A 208 -31.38 -29.47 -16.58
CA VAL A 208 -31.03 -28.07 -16.82
C VAL A 208 -30.93 -27.84 -18.33
N HIS A 209 -31.91 -27.10 -18.83
CA HIS A 209 -32.01 -26.61 -20.20
C HIS A 209 -30.74 -25.83 -20.57
N LEU A 210 -29.95 -26.38 -21.48
CA LEU A 210 -28.86 -25.64 -22.13
C LEU A 210 -29.51 -24.55 -22.99
N VAL A 211 -29.32 -23.30 -22.60
CA VAL A 211 -29.59 -22.15 -23.47
C VAL A 211 -28.38 -22.06 -24.38
N GLU A 212 -28.57 -22.47 -25.63
CA GLU A 212 -27.65 -22.17 -26.72
C GLU A 212 -27.62 -20.65 -26.86
N THR A 213 -26.48 -20.06 -26.54
CA THR A 213 -26.24 -18.65 -26.85
C THR A 213 -25.60 -18.68 -28.23
N ASP A 214 -26.40 -18.35 -29.24
CA ASP A 214 -25.92 -18.07 -30.58
C ASP A 214 -24.98 -16.87 -30.48
N ASP A 215 -23.69 -17.13 -30.62
CA ASP A 215 -22.64 -16.14 -30.80
C ASP A 215 -22.84 -15.46 -32.17
N GLU A 216 -23.76 -14.50 -32.24
CA GLU A 216 -23.71 -13.49 -33.29
C GLU A 216 -22.58 -12.51 -32.96
N ASP A 217 -21.41 -12.76 -33.54
CA ASP A 217 -20.26 -11.86 -33.59
C ASP A 217 -20.65 -10.51 -34.22
N SER A 218 -21.21 -9.63 -33.40
CA SER A 218 -21.43 -8.23 -33.73
C SER A 218 -20.08 -7.51 -33.77
N ASN A 219 -19.50 -7.43 -34.98
CA ASN A 219 -18.23 -6.79 -35.33
C ASN A 219 -18.23 -5.24 -35.22
N ASP A 220 -18.97 -4.68 -34.26
CA ASP A 220 -19.08 -3.25 -34.05
C ASP A 220 -18.52 -2.85 -32.67
N GLU A 221 -17.30 -3.29 -32.37
CA GLU A 221 -16.52 -2.74 -31.26
C GLU A 221 -16.15 -1.28 -31.59
N GLU A 222 -16.75 -0.32 -30.88
CA GLU A 222 -16.43 1.10 -31.00
C GLU A 222 -15.09 1.42 -30.31
N CYS A 223 -14.33 2.39 -30.86
CA CYS A 223 -13.09 2.82 -30.23
C CYS A 223 -13.37 3.48 -28.87
N LEU A 224 -12.83 2.93 -27.78
CA LEU A 224 -13.03 3.41 -26.40
C LEU A 224 -12.61 4.88 -26.14
N PHE A 225 -11.92 5.52 -27.09
CA PHE A 225 -11.39 6.87 -26.96
C PHE A 225 -12.15 7.91 -27.79
N CYS A 226 -12.69 7.53 -28.96
CA CYS A 226 -13.42 8.45 -29.86
C CYS A 226 -14.85 7.99 -30.19
N ASN A 227 -15.26 6.79 -29.76
CA ASN A 227 -16.52 6.13 -30.11
C ASN A 227 -16.78 6.02 -31.62
N GLU A 228 -15.74 6.12 -32.44
CA GLU A 228 -15.84 5.89 -33.88
C GLU A 228 -15.61 4.41 -34.19
N SER A 229 -16.29 3.91 -35.22
CA SER A 229 -16.08 2.55 -35.71
C SER A 229 -14.69 2.40 -36.31
N PHE A 230 -13.96 1.34 -35.95
CA PHE A 230 -12.62 1.06 -36.46
C PHE A 230 -12.55 0.85 -37.99
N LYS A 231 -13.68 0.70 -38.68
CA LYS A 231 -13.74 0.63 -40.15
C LYS A 231 -13.24 1.92 -40.84
N ASN A 232 -13.19 3.04 -40.12
CA ASN A 232 -12.79 4.35 -40.64
C ASN A 232 -11.37 4.79 -40.22
N ASP A 233 -10.60 3.93 -39.56
CA ASP A 233 -9.27 4.30 -39.05
C ASP A 233 -8.21 4.25 -40.17
N ILE A 234 -7.83 5.45 -40.66
CA ILE A 234 -6.79 5.68 -41.69
C ILE A 234 -5.41 5.98 -41.06
N HIS A 235 -5.23 5.74 -39.76
CA HIS A 235 -3.98 6.06 -39.07
C HIS A 235 -2.86 5.04 -39.39
N GLY A 236 -2.24 5.19 -40.56
CA GLY A 236 -1.09 4.35 -40.96
C GLY A 236 -0.70 4.38 -42.44
N GLU A 237 -1.49 5.00 -43.32
CA GLU A 237 -1.12 5.17 -44.74
C GLU A 237 -0.36 6.49 -44.96
N GLN A 238 0.95 6.52 -44.66
CA GLN A 238 1.90 7.49 -45.23
C GLN A 238 3.28 6.86 -45.44
#